data_AF-A0A2P8QHN6-F1
#
_entry.id   AF-A0A2P8QHN6-F1
#
_cell.length_a   1.000
_cell.length_b   1.000
_cell.length_c   1.000
_cell.angle_alpha   90.00
_cell.angle_beta   90.00
_cell.angle_gamma   90.00
#
_symmetry.space_group_name_H-M   'P 1'
#
loop_
_entity.id
_entity.type
_entity.pdbx_description
1 polymer ?
#
loop_
_entity_poly.entity_id
_entity_poly.type
_entity_poly.pdbx_seq_one_letter_code
_entity_poly.pdbx_strand_id
1 'polypeptide(L)'
;GDKGDKGDKGEVLATSRQPLATHTTPDSPKFAQIQVMDTGQGISPEFLPYIFERFRQADDVTTRSKDGLGLGLAIARHLVELHGGTIAAASLGEGQGATFTVTLPLRETRKGDGEDKKDKEDKGDLPLQGIRILVVDDDADAREFLHFALTLEEAEVKVARSAKEALEVLKQFQPNVIVSDIGMPEEDGYSLLRQVRSQTAARGAEPIPAIALTAFARESDRQSAIAAGFQRHLAKPVVVAELVAAIADLIPSR
;
A
#
# COMPACT_ATOMS: atom_id res chain seq x y z
N GLY A 1 44.75 -24.92 46.27
CA GLY A 1 45.15 -25.24 44.88
C GLY A 1 44.08 -26.13 44.33
N ASP A 2 43.13 -25.52 43.63
CA ASP A 2 41.90 -26.17 43.18
C ASP A 2 42.12 -26.92 41.86
N LYS A 3 41.40 -28.03 41.73
CA LYS A 3 41.42 -28.98 40.62
C LYS A 3 40.49 -28.49 39.50
N GLY A 4 40.78 -28.91 38.27
CA GLY A 4 39.72 -29.18 37.29
C GLY A 4 39.84 -28.49 35.96
N ASP A 5 40.87 -28.85 35.19
CA ASP A 5 40.83 -28.77 33.73
C ASP A 5 39.97 -29.92 33.20
N LYS A 6 38.83 -29.58 32.61
CA LYS A 6 38.09 -30.40 31.65
C LYS A 6 37.47 -29.46 30.62
N GLY A 7 38.24 -29.19 29.57
CA GLY A 7 37.71 -28.69 28.31
C GLY A 7 36.71 -29.69 27.73
N ASP A 8 35.44 -29.30 27.72
CA ASP A 8 34.37 -30.01 27.03
C ASP A 8 34.52 -29.82 25.52
N LYS A 9 34.75 -30.93 24.82
CA LYS A 9 34.81 -31.01 23.36
C LYS A 9 33.39 -31.19 22.84
N GLY A 10 32.71 -30.08 22.58
CA GLY A 10 31.49 -30.07 21.78
C GLY A 10 31.81 -30.10 20.29
N GLU A 11 32.09 -31.29 19.74
CA GLU A 11 32.00 -31.54 18.30
C GLU A 11 30.54 -31.40 17.86
N VAL A 12 30.21 -30.33 17.13
CA VAL A 12 28.94 -30.26 16.41
C VAL A 12 29.19 -30.78 15.00
N LEU A 13 28.80 -32.03 14.77
CA LEU A 13 28.80 -32.67 13.45
C LEU A 13 27.97 -31.83 12.48
N ALA A 14 28.63 -31.21 11.51
CA ALA A 14 27.99 -30.71 10.30
C ALA A 14 27.47 -31.91 9.49
N THR A 15 26.20 -32.26 9.69
CA THR A 15 25.53 -33.24 8.83
C THR A 15 25.22 -32.58 7.49
N SER A 16 26.13 -32.79 6.54
CA SER A 16 25.90 -32.51 5.13
C SER A 16 24.76 -33.40 4.63
N ARG A 17 23.56 -32.83 4.53
CA ARG A 17 22.46 -33.44 3.78
C ARG A 17 22.56 -32.94 2.34
N GLN A 18 23.05 -33.80 1.46
CA GLN A 18 22.94 -33.62 0.01
C GLN A 18 21.45 -33.56 -0.37
N PRO A 19 20.99 -32.61 -1.20
CA PRO A 19 19.65 -32.68 -1.76
C PRO A 19 19.58 -33.82 -2.75
N LEU A 20 18.63 -34.72 -2.52
CA LEU A 20 18.19 -35.75 -3.44
C LEU A 20 17.77 -35.09 -4.77
N ALA A 21 18.39 -35.51 -5.87
CA ALA A 21 18.08 -35.00 -7.20
C ALA A 21 16.60 -35.25 -7.55
N THR A 22 15.79 -34.19 -7.51
CA THR A 22 14.45 -34.19 -8.11
C THR A 22 14.54 -33.50 -9.45
N HIS A 23 14.30 -34.28 -10.51
CA HIS A 23 14.16 -33.88 -11.90
C HIS A 23 13.58 -32.47 -12.05
N THR A 24 14.41 -31.53 -12.50
CA THR A 24 13.96 -30.17 -12.86
C THR A 24 13.30 -30.25 -14.23
N THR A 25 11.98 -30.15 -14.25
CA THR A 25 11.23 -29.76 -15.46
C THR A 25 11.80 -28.42 -15.98
N PRO A 26 12.01 -28.24 -17.29
CA PRO A 26 12.75 -27.08 -17.84
C PRO A 26 12.06 -25.72 -17.65
N ASP A 27 10.86 -25.69 -17.07
CA ASP A 27 9.94 -24.55 -17.07
C ASP A 27 9.62 -24.04 -15.66
N SER A 28 10.45 -24.38 -14.67
CA SER A 28 10.29 -23.81 -13.33
C SER A 28 10.53 -22.29 -13.39
N PRO A 29 9.57 -21.45 -12.97
CA PRO A 29 9.76 -20.00 -12.97
C PRO A 29 11.00 -19.66 -12.14
N LYS A 30 11.92 -18.91 -12.75
CA LYS A 30 13.09 -18.38 -12.06
C LYS A 30 12.60 -17.28 -11.12
N PHE A 31 13.12 -17.23 -9.90
CA PHE A 31 12.79 -16.18 -8.93
C PHE A 31 14.07 -15.43 -8.53
N ALA A 32 13.93 -14.13 -8.29
CA ALA A 32 14.91 -13.31 -7.61
C ALA A 32 14.56 -13.23 -6.13
N GLN A 33 15.55 -13.39 -5.26
CA GLN A 33 15.38 -13.24 -3.82
C GLN A 33 16.23 -12.08 -3.31
N ILE A 34 15.62 -11.22 -2.50
CA ILE A 34 16.27 -10.10 -1.83
C ILE A 34 16.08 -10.29 -0.32
N GLN A 35 17.17 -10.24 0.43
CA GLN A 35 17.15 -10.33 1.89
C GLN A 35 17.70 -9.07 2.52
N VAL A 36 16.95 -8.52 3.47
CA VAL A 36 17.38 -7.40 4.32
C VAL A 36 17.51 -7.95 5.73
N MET A 37 18.74 -7.92 6.26
CA MET A 37 19.07 -8.41 7.60
C MET A 37 19.50 -7.23 8.46
N ASP A 38 18.92 -7.10 9.64
CA ASP A 38 19.32 -6.12 10.65
C ASP A 38 19.72 -6.82 11.96
N THR A 39 20.47 -6.11 12.80
CA THR A 39 20.86 -6.54 14.15
C THR A 39 20.15 -5.70 15.22
N GLY A 40 18.95 -5.21 14.93
CA GLY A 40 18.17 -4.34 15.79
C GLY A 40 17.46 -5.07 16.91
N GLN A 41 16.37 -4.46 17.41
CA GLN A 41 15.62 -4.94 18.57
C GLN A 41 14.97 -6.33 18.38
N GLY A 42 14.94 -6.88 17.16
CA GLY A 42 14.25 -8.13 16.86
C GLY A 42 12.73 -8.00 16.92
N ILE A 43 12.05 -9.12 16.75
CA ILE A 43 10.57 -9.21 16.71
C ILE A 43 10.15 -10.32 17.65
N SER A 44 9.17 -10.05 18.51
CA SER A 44 8.64 -11.07 19.41
C SER A 44 7.88 -12.16 18.64
N PRO A 45 7.99 -13.45 19.03
CA PRO A 45 7.31 -14.55 18.35
C PRO A 45 5.79 -14.39 18.27
N GLU A 46 5.18 -13.74 19.27
CA GLU A 46 3.75 -13.44 19.32
C GLU A 46 3.31 -12.36 18.33
N PHE A 47 4.21 -11.42 17.98
CA PHE A 47 3.91 -10.36 17.03
C PHE A 47 4.28 -10.72 15.59
N LEU A 48 5.26 -11.60 15.38
CA LEU A 48 5.76 -11.99 14.06
C LEU A 48 4.66 -12.42 13.05
N PRO A 49 3.62 -13.18 13.43
CA PRO A 49 2.52 -13.52 12.51
C PRO A 49 1.72 -12.31 12.01
N TYR A 50 1.70 -11.23 12.79
CA TYR A 50 0.90 -10.04 12.57
C TYR A 50 1.71 -8.86 12.02
N ILE A 51 3.01 -9.02 11.78
CA ILE A 51 3.90 -7.90 11.41
C ILE A 51 3.57 -7.25 10.06
N PHE A 52 2.85 -7.96 9.19
CA PHE A 52 2.36 -7.43 7.91
C PHE A 52 0.90 -6.97 7.97
N GLU A 53 0.25 -7.04 9.13
CA GLU A 53 -1.08 -6.48 9.32
C GLU A 53 -1.00 -4.95 9.40
N ARG A 54 -2.01 -4.29 8.83
CA ARG A 54 -2.12 -2.82 8.86
C ARG A 54 -2.44 -2.37 10.29
N PHE A 55 -1.95 -1.21 10.70
CA PHE A 55 -2.26 -0.60 12.00
C PHE A 55 -1.80 -1.43 13.21
N ARG A 56 -0.83 -2.33 13.01
CA ARG A 56 -0.28 -3.21 14.05
C ARG A 56 1.15 -2.78 14.39
N GLN A 57 1.39 -2.55 15.68
CA GLN A 57 2.70 -2.29 16.27
C GLN A 57 2.96 -3.27 17.42
N ALA A 58 4.23 -3.60 17.65
CA ALA A 58 4.63 -4.61 18.64
C ALA A 58 4.43 -4.15 20.11
N ASP A 59 4.48 -2.84 20.38
CA ASP A 59 4.45 -2.31 21.75
C ASP A 59 3.42 -1.18 21.92
N ASP A 60 2.31 -1.49 22.60
CA ASP A 60 1.60 -0.55 23.48
C ASP A 60 2.41 -0.49 24.79
N VAL A 61 2.70 0.72 25.31
CA VAL A 61 3.28 1.06 26.64
C VAL A 61 4.67 1.75 26.59
N THR A 62 4.57 3.08 26.64
CA THR A 62 5.50 4.03 27.29
C THR A 62 6.97 4.01 26.86
N THR A 63 7.27 4.60 25.70
CA THR A 63 8.20 5.73 25.64
C THR A 63 7.88 6.53 24.38
N ARG A 64 7.78 7.85 24.53
CA ARG A 64 7.70 8.80 23.41
C ARG A 64 8.72 8.40 22.33
N SER A 65 8.26 8.38 21.06
CA SER A 65 9.04 8.26 19.81
C SER A 65 9.00 6.91 19.08
N LYS A 66 7.83 6.46 18.59
CA LYS A 66 7.70 5.70 17.33
C LYS A 66 6.44 6.14 16.57
N ASP A 67 6.53 7.31 15.94
CA ASP A 67 5.56 7.87 14.99
C ASP A 67 5.45 7.00 13.73
N GLY A 68 4.47 6.11 13.67
CA GLY A 68 4.08 5.52 12.39
C GLY A 68 3.09 4.38 12.57
N LEU A 69 1.95 4.40 11.87
CA LEU A 69 0.84 3.46 12.06
C LEU A 69 1.11 1.99 11.69
N GLY A 70 2.37 1.52 11.62
CA GLY A 70 2.64 0.12 11.31
C GLY A 70 2.23 -0.28 9.89
N LEU A 71 2.13 0.69 8.97
CA LEU A 71 1.70 0.43 7.59
C LEU A 71 2.86 0.03 6.66
N GLY A 72 4.11 0.40 6.97
CA GLY A 72 5.25 0.23 6.06
C GLY A 72 5.42 -1.20 5.54
N LEU A 73 5.30 -2.21 6.41
CA LEU A 73 5.42 -3.61 6.00
C LEU A 73 4.18 -4.14 5.29
N ALA A 74 2.98 -3.66 5.64
CA ALA A 74 1.76 -3.97 4.90
C ALA A 74 1.82 -3.44 3.45
N ILE A 75 2.42 -2.25 3.24
CA ILE A 75 2.68 -1.68 1.92
C ILE A 75 3.71 -2.53 1.17
N ALA A 76 4.83 -2.87 1.81
CA ALA A 76 5.85 -3.71 1.20
C ALA A 76 5.27 -5.06 0.73
N ARG A 77 4.42 -5.70 1.56
CA ARG A 77 3.72 -6.92 1.17
C ARG A 77 2.82 -6.70 -0.04
N HIS A 78 2.02 -5.64 -0.04
CA HIS A 78 1.14 -5.34 -1.17
C HIS A 78 1.92 -5.13 -2.48
N LEU A 79 3.00 -4.34 -2.45
CA LEU A 79 3.86 -4.11 -3.61
C LEU A 79 4.47 -5.40 -4.13
N VAL A 80 4.94 -6.27 -3.24
CA VAL A 80 5.52 -7.56 -3.61
C VAL A 80 4.47 -8.50 -4.21
N GLU A 81 3.27 -8.56 -3.63
CA GLU A 81 2.14 -9.34 -4.15
C GLU A 81 1.69 -8.84 -5.55
N LEU A 82 1.68 -7.52 -5.79
CA LEU A 82 1.39 -6.95 -7.11
C LEU A 82 2.39 -7.40 -8.19
N HIS A 83 3.64 -7.63 -7.81
CA HIS A 83 4.66 -8.17 -8.72
C HIS A 83 4.61 -9.71 -8.85
N GLY A 84 3.57 -10.36 -8.33
CA GLY A 84 3.42 -11.82 -8.32
C GLY A 84 4.42 -12.52 -7.40
N GLY A 85 4.95 -11.80 -6.41
CA GLY A 85 5.95 -12.29 -5.47
C GLY A 85 5.41 -12.56 -4.07
N THR A 86 6.33 -12.87 -3.16
CA THR A 86 6.05 -13.09 -1.73
C THR A 86 7.05 -12.37 -0.84
N ILE A 87 6.60 -11.91 0.33
CA ILE A 87 7.46 -11.37 1.39
C ILE A 87 7.27 -12.17 2.67
N ALA A 88 8.36 -12.43 3.39
CA ALA A 88 8.37 -13.11 4.67
C ALA A 88 9.30 -12.39 5.66
N ALA A 89 9.02 -12.54 6.96
CA ALA A 89 9.86 -12.04 8.04
C ALA A 89 10.27 -13.20 8.95
N ALA A 90 11.52 -13.19 9.41
CA ALA A 90 12.04 -14.12 10.40
C ALA A 90 12.85 -13.35 11.45
N SER A 91 12.69 -13.72 12.71
CA SER A 91 13.49 -13.21 13.83
C SER A 91 13.64 -14.32 14.86
N LEU A 92 14.80 -14.38 15.52
CA LEU A 92 15.06 -15.32 16.62
C LEU A 92 14.53 -14.81 17.98
N GLY A 93 13.85 -13.66 17.98
CA GLY A 93 13.32 -13.01 19.17
C GLY A 93 13.97 -11.65 19.43
N GLU A 94 13.60 -11.05 20.56
CA GLU A 94 14.09 -9.72 20.95
C GLU A 94 15.62 -9.70 21.12
N GLY A 95 16.24 -8.62 20.65
CA GLY A 95 17.69 -8.39 20.65
C GLY A 95 18.48 -9.21 19.63
N GLN A 96 17.82 -10.03 18.79
CA GLN A 96 18.48 -10.87 17.78
C GLN A 96 18.38 -10.32 16.35
N GLY A 97 17.80 -9.12 16.17
CA GLY A 97 17.53 -8.55 14.86
C GLY A 97 16.44 -9.28 14.08
N ALA A 98 16.23 -8.88 12.83
CA ALA A 98 15.25 -9.49 11.93
C ALA A 98 15.80 -9.67 10.52
N THR A 99 15.16 -10.57 9.78
CA THR A 99 15.44 -10.81 8.36
C THR A 99 14.13 -10.76 7.58
N PHE A 100 14.07 -9.87 6.60
CA PHE A 100 12.96 -9.77 5.65
C PHE A 100 13.41 -10.33 4.31
N THR A 101 12.63 -11.26 3.77
CA THR A 101 12.92 -11.93 2.50
C THR A 101 11.82 -11.63 1.50
N VAL A 102 12.17 -10.99 0.38
CA VAL A 102 11.29 -10.74 -0.77
C VAL A 102 11.67 -11.69 -1.89
N THR A 103 10.67 -12.36 -2.48
CA THR A 103 10.83 -13.26 -3.62
C THR A 103 9.98 -12.76 -4.78
N LEU A 104 10.59 -12.47 -5.93
CA LEU A 104 9.91 -11.96 -7.13
C LEU A 104 10.15 -12.87 -8.33
N PRO A 105 9.16 -13.11 -9.20
CA PRO A 105 9.37 -13.86 -10.44
C PRO A 105 10.29 -13.07 -11.38
N LEU A 106 11.30 -13.76 -11.92
CA LEU A 106 12.17 -13.22 -12.96
C LEU A 106 11.45 -13.36 -14.31
N ARG A 107 11.13 -12.23 -14.94
CA ARG A 107 10.76 -12.23 -16.36
C ARG A 107 12.02 -12.58 -17.15
N GLU A 108 11.97 -13.66 -17.92
CA GLU A 108 13.01 -13.93 -18.89
C GLU A 108 13.03 -12.79 -19.90
N THR A 109 14.09 -11.99 -19.87
CA THR A 109 14.40 -11.09 -20.97
C THR A 109 14.75 -11.98 -22.16
N ARG A 110 13.77 -12.19 -23.04
CA ARG A 110 14.03 -12.76 -24.37
C ARG A 110 15.00 -11.80 -25.06
N LYS A 111 16.30 -12.12 -25.00
CA LYS A 111 17.31 -11.53 -25.87
C LYS A 111 16.91 -11.93 -27.29
N GLY A 112 16.52 -10.93 -28.06
CA GLY A 112 15.82 -11.11 -29.32
C GLY A 112 16.65 -11.81 -30.39
N ASP A 113 15.93 -12.54 -31.23
CA ASP A 113 16.22 -12.76 -32.64
C ASP A 113 14.88 -12.67 -33.40
N GLY A 114 14.81 -11.80 -34.40
CA GLY A 114 13.83 -11.89 -35.49
C GLY A 114 12.54 -11.08 -35.33
N GLU A 115 12.34 -10.19 -36.29
CA GLU A 115 11.21 -9.27 -36.46
C GLU A 115 9.84 -9.95 -36.68
N ASP A 116 8.81 -9.16 -36.35
CA ASP A 116 7.43 -9.14 -36.86
C ASP A 116 6.29 -9.89 -36.14
N LYS A 117 5.52 -9.07 -35.40
CA LYS A 117 4.04 -9.02 -35.27
C LYS A 117 3.30 -10.16 -34.56
N LYS A 118 3.11 -9.96 -33.25
CA LYS A 118 1.83 -9.57 -32.62
C LYS A 118 2.03 -9.76 -31.13
N ASP A 119 2.39 -8.69 -30.45
CA ASP A 119 1.97 -8.37 -29.08
C ASP A 119 2.28 -6.89 -28.93
N LYS A 120 1.34 -6.07 -29.42
CA LYS A 120 1.08 -4.78 -28.79
C LYS A 120 0.44 -5.10 -27.44
N GLU A 121 1.18 -5.73 -26.54
CA GLU A 121 0.92 -5.54 -25.12
C GLU A 121 1.45 -4.15 -24.83
N ASP A 122 0.47 -3.25 -24.84
CA ASP A 122 0.47 -1.96 -24.19
C ASP A 122 1.74 -1.72 -23.36
N LYS A 123 2.58 -0.78 -23.81
CA LYS A 123 3.28 0.04 -22.83
C LYS A 123 2.17 0.85 -22.16
N GLY A 124 1.42 0.20 -21.29
CA GLY A 124 0.20 0.73 -20.72
C GLY A 124 0.55 2.09 -20.15
N ASP A 125 -0.08 3.12 -20.68
CA ASP A 125 -0.12 4.41 -20.00
C ASP A 125 -0.46 4.08 -18.55
N LEU A 126 0.40 4.49 -17.61
CA LEU A 126 0.08 4.31 -16.20
C LEU A 126 -1.30 4.95 -15.99
N PRO A 127 -2.25 4.22 -15.38
CA PRO A 127 -3.67 4.54 -15.49
C PRO A 127 -4.01 5.94 -14.98
N LEU A 128 -3.14 6.53 -14.16
CA LEU A 128 -3.32 7.83 -13.54
C LEU A 128 -2.26 8.87 -13.95
N GLN A 129 -1.50 8.63 -15.03
CA GLN A 129 -0.46 9.56 -15.46
C GLN A 129 -1.04 10.96 -15.73
N GLY A 130 -0.53 11.97 -15.01
CA GLY A 130 -0.97 13.36 -15.14
C GLY A 130 -2.36 13.65 -14.55
N ILE A 131 -2.99 12.67 -13.89
CA ILE A 131 -4.24 12.86 -13.17
C ILE A 131 -3.98 13.57 -11.86
N ARG A 132 -4.73 14.64 -11.60
CA ARG A 132 -4.62 15.45 -10.39
C ARG A 132 -5.66 14.99 -9.38
N ILE A 133 -5.22 14.52 -8.23
CA ILE A 133 -6.09 13.91 -7.21
C ILE A 133 -6.00 14.73 -5.93
N LEU A 134 -7.15 15.07 -5.36
CA LEU A 134 -7.23 15.59 -3.99
C LEU A 134 -7.72 14.47 -3.06
N VAL A 135 -6.87 14.05 -2.13
CA VAL A 135 -7.22 13.10 -1.07
C VAL A 135 -7.57 13.85 0.19
N VAL A 136 -8.70 13.52 0.80
CA VAL A 136 -9.20 14.14 2.02
C VAL A 136 -9.55 13.06 3.03
N ASP A 137 -8.82 13.00 4.13
CA ASP A 137 -9.01 12.00 5.20
C ASP A 137 -8.43 12.63 6.47
N ASP A 138 -9.03 12.47 7.65
CA ASP A 138 -8.49 13.06 8.89
C ASP A 138 -7.36 12.21 9.51
N ASP A 139 -7.28 10.93 9.15
CA ASP A 139 -6.20 10.02 9.53
C ASP A 139 -4.92 10.35 8.73
N ALA A 140 -3.85 10.69 9.46
CA ALA A 140 -2.60 11.17 8.86
C ALA A 140 -1.91 10.11 7.99
N ASP A 141 -1.92 8.86 8.41
CA ASP A 141 -1.22 7.80 7.73
C ASP A 141 -2.09 7.19 6.63
N ALA A 142 -3.41 7.20 6.75
CA ALA A 142 -4.30 6.89 5.62
C ALA A 142 -4.05 7.88 4.48
N ARG A 143 -3.93 9.19 4.79
CA ARG A 143 -3.53 10.21 3.80
C ARG A 143 -2.16 9.93 3.20
N GLU A 144 -1.16 9.63 4.03
CA GLU A 144 0.21 9.36 3.56
C GLU A 144 0.27 8.12 2.66
N PHE A 145 -0.42 7.05 3.05
CA PHE A 145 -0.55 5.83 2.26
C PHE A 145 -1.18 6.11 0.90
N LEU A 146 -2.33 6.79 0.87
CA LEU A 146 -3.02 7.10 -0.38
C LEU A 146 -2.20 8.04 -1.27
N HIS A 147 -1.52 9.03 -0.68
CA HIS A 147 -0.59 9.88 -1.40
C HIS A 147 0.51 9.05 -2.07
N PHE A 148 1.22 8.22 -1.30
CA PHE A 148 2.30 7.39 -1.82
C PHE A 148 1.81 6.43 -2.91
N ALA A 149 0.73 5.69 -2.66
CA ALA A 149 0.20 4.69 -3.58
C ALA A 149 -0.25 5.31 -4.91
N LEU A 150 -0.93 6.46 -4.88
CA LEU A 150 -1.39 7.14 -6.09
C LEU A 150 -0.26 7.86 -6.83
N THR A 151 0.76 8.36 -6.13
CA THR A 151 1.96 8.93 -6.78
C THR A 151 2.78 7.86 -7.50
N LEU A 152 2.81 6.62 -7.01
CA LEU A 152 3.44 5.49 -7.73
C LEU A 152 2.76 5.21 -9.09
N GLU A 153 1.48 5.51 -9.20
CA GLU A 153 0.70 5.42 -10.45
C GLU A 153 0.82 6.71 -11.31
N GLU A 154 1.82 7.56 -11.03
CA GLU A 154 2.12 8.83 -11.70
C GLU A 154 1.01 9.91 -11.63
N ALA A 155 0.15 9.82 -10.61
CA ALA A 155 -0.80 10.89 -10.29
C ALA A 155 -0.13 12.08 -9.57
N GLU A 156 -0.61 13.30 -9.84
CA GLU A 156 -0.28 14.48 -9.04
C GLU A 156 -1.24 14.55 -7.85
N VAL A 157 -0.77 14.21 -6.66
CA VAL A 157 -1.63 14.10 -5.47
C VAL A 157 -1.44 15.28 -4.53
N LYS A 158 -2.55 15.85 -4.05
CA LYS A 158 -2.59 16.73 -2.88
C LYS A 158 -3.43 16.10 -1.80
N VAL A 159 -3.05 16.37 -0.55
CA VAL A 159 -3.73 15.83 0.64
C VAL A 159 -4.30 16.97 1.48
N ALA A 160 -5.39 16.70 2.18
CA ALA A 160 -6.00 17.61 3.15
C ALA A 160 -6.55 16.81 4.34
N ARG A 161 -6.37 17.32 5.57
CA ARG A 161 -6.79 16.64 6.80
C ARG A 161 -8.23 16.90 7.24
N SER A 162 -8.91 17.81 6.56
CA SER A 162 -10.29 18.20 6.88
C SER A 162 -10.98 18.84 5.69
N ALA A 163 -12.31 18.94 5.78
CA ALA A 163 -13.12 19.64 4.78
C ALA A 163 -12.64 21.09 4.54
N LYS A 164 -12.31 21.81 5.62
CA LYS A 164 -11.79 23.17 5.54
C LYS A 164 -10.48 23.27 4.78
N GLU A 165 -9.53 22.39 5.07
CA GLU A 165 -8.26 22.37 4.35
C GLU A 165 -8.44 21.99 2.88
N ALA A 166 -9.34 21.03 2.59
CA ALA A 166 -9.66 20.63 1.23
C ALA A 166 -10.19 21.82 0.40
N LEU A 167 -11.05 22.65 0.98
CA LEU A 167 -11.56 23.86 0.32
C LEU A 167 -10.47 24.91 0.07
N GLU A 168 -9.47 25.03 0.95
CA GLU A 168 -8.32 25.91 0.70
C GLU A 168 -7.45 25.37 -0.43
N VAL A 169 -7.18 24.06 -0.45
CA VAL A 169 -6.42 23.42 -1.52
C VAL A 169 -7.12 23.62 -2.86
N LEU A 170 -8.45 23.48 -2.92
CA LEU A 170 -9.26 23.67 -4.14
C LEU A 170 -9.21 25.10 -4.71
N LYS A 171 -8.74 26.11 -3.96
CA LYS A 171 -8.53 27.46 -4.49
C LYS A 171 -7.29 27.56 -5.38
N GLN A 172 -6.29 26.71 -5.14
CA GLN A 172 -4.98 26.76 -5.81
C GLN A 172 -4.74 25.52 -6.68
N PHE A 173 -5.42 24.42 -6.37
CA PHE A 173 -5.32 23.12 -7.01
C PHE A 173 -6.65 22.78 -7.68
N GLN A 174 -6.60 22.41 -8.95
CA GLN A 174 -7.77 22.03 -9.75
C GLN A 174 -7.67 20.51 -9.98
N PRO A 175 -8.19 19.69 -9.04
CA PRO A 175 -8.14 18.24 -9.18
C PRO A 175 -9.09 17.77 -10.27
N ASN A 176 -8.73 16.67 -10.92
CA ASN A 176 -9.62 15.91 -11.80
C ASN A 176 -10.59 15.05 -10.99
N VAL A 177 -10.20 14.61 -9.79
CA VAL A 177 -11.02 13.78 -8.91
C VAL A 177 -10.73 14.08 -7.45
N ILE A 178 -11.77 14.00 -6.62
CA ILE A 178 -11.67 14.09 -5.16
C ILE A 178 -11.89 12.70 -4.57
N VAL A 179 -10.98 12.24 -3.72
CA VAL A 179 -11.14 11.01 -2.92
C VAL A 179 -11.29 11.45 -1.47
N SER A 180 -12.46 11.26 -0.88
CA SER A 180 -12.75 11.78 0.47
C SER A 180 -13.22 10.67 1.39
N ASP A 181 -12.69 10.62 2.60
CA ASP A 181 -13.35 9.93 3.69
C ASP A 181 -14.69 10.59 4.01
N ILE A 182 -15.66 9.77 4.39
CA ILE A 182 -16.95 10.23 4.90
C ILE A 182 -16.84 10.52 6.39
N GLY A 183 -16.14 9.67 7.14
CA GLY A 183 -16.13 9.62 8.60
C GLY A 183 -15.21 10.64 9.26
N MET A 184 -15.21 11.90 8.80
CA MET A 184 -14.33 12.94 9.33
C MET A 184 -14.95 13.69 10.52
N PRO A 185 -14.14 14.13 11.51
CA PRO A 185 -14.57 14.97 12.62
C PRO A 185 -14.94 16.39 12.13
N GLU A 186 -15.81 17.06 12.89
CA GLU A 186 -16.36 18.41 12.61
C GLU A 186 -17.27 18.48 11.38
N GLU A 187 -16.75 18.14 10.20
CA GLU A 187 -17.47 18.17 8.93
C GLU A 187 -17.24 16.87 8.15
N ASP A 188 -18.34 16.15 7.87
CA ASP A 188 -18.31 14.90 7.13
C ASP A 188 -18.01 15.10 5.62
N GLY A 189 -17.58 14.02 4.96
CA GLY A 189 -17.29 14.04 3.52
C GLY A 189 -18.50 14.45 2.66
N TYR A 190 -19.72 14.20 3.14
CA TYR A 190 -20.94 14.65 2.46
C TYR A 190 -21.08 16.17 2.47
N SER A 191 -20.79 16.81 3.59
CA SER A 191 -20.86 18.25 3.76
C SER A 191 -19.77 18.95 2.95
N LEU A 192 -18.55 18.39 2.94
CA LEU A 192 -17.49 18.84 2.05
C LEU A 192 -17.96 18.83 0.59
N LEU A 193 -18.48 17.71 0.10
CA LEU A 193 -18.86 17.60 -1.30
C LEU A 193 -19.99 18.58 -1.67
N ARG A 194 -20.99 18.75 -0.81
CA ARG A 194 -22.04 19.77 -1.00
C ARG A 194 -21.47 21.18 -1.14
N GLN A 195 -20.49 21.54 -0.33
CA GLN A 195 -19.81 22.84 -0.41
C GLN A 195 -18.97 23.00 -1.67
N VAL A 196 -18.24 21.95 -2.08
CA VAL A 196 -17.51 21.96 -3.34
C VAL A 196 -18.47 22.19 -4.51
N ARG A 197 -19.57 21.42 -4.57
CA ARG A 197 -20.56 21.54 -5.66
C ARG A 197 -21.19 22.92 -5.73
N SER A 198 -21.53 23.54 -4.59
CA SER A 198 -22.11 24.89 -4.59
C SER A 198 -21.12 25.93 -5.10
N GLN A 199 -19.83 25.83 -4.73
CA GLN A 199 -18.79 26.72 -5.23
C GLN A 199 -18.51 26.52 -6.72
N THR A 200 -18.47 25.27 -7.19
CA THR A 200 -18.28 24.95 -8.60
C THR A 200 -19.45 25.48 -9.45
N ALA A 201 -20.69 25.28 -8.98
CA ALA A 201 -21.90 25.80 -9.64
C ALA A 201 -21.91 27.34 -9.70
N ALA A 202 -21.51 28.02 -8.61
CA ALA A 202 -21.41 29.47 -8.58
C ALA A 202 -20.37 30.03 -9.59
N ARG A 203 -19.38 29.22 -9.97
CA ARG A 203 -18.37 29.55 -10.99
C ARG A 203 -18.75 29.12 -12.40
N GLY A 204 -19.90 28.46 -12.58
CA GLY A 204 -20.34 27.91 -13.86
C GLY A 204 -19.45 26.78 -14.41
N ALA A 205 -18.66 26.14 -13.54
CA ALA A 205 -17.79 25.03 -13.92
C ALA A 205 -18.51 23.68 -13.76
N GLU A 206 -18.00 22.65 -14.44
CA GLU A 206 -18.51 21.28 -14.27
C GLU A 206 -18.12 20.70 -12.91
N PRO A 207 -19.00 19.89 -12.27
CA PRO A 207 -18.71 19.29 -10.98
C PRO A 207 -17.57 18.27 -11.07
N ILE A 208 -16.53 18.48 -10.25
CA ILE A 208 -15.36 17.58 -10.15
C ILE A 208 -15.79 16.19 -9.65
N PRO A 209 -15.57 15.08 -10.37
CA PRO A 209 -15.89 13.73 -9.88
C PRO A 209 -15.37 13.45 -8.47
N ALA A 210 -16.13 12.70 -7.68
CA ALA A 210 -15.77 12.37 -6.31
C ALA A 210 -16.01 10.89 -5.96
N ILE A 211 -15.07 10.31 -5.21
CA ILE A 211 -15.10 8.95 -4.65
C ILE A 211 -15.15 9.05 -3.12
N ALA A 212 -16.10 8.34 -2.51
CA ALA A 212 -16.22 8.30 -1.06
C ALA A 212 -15.49 7.07 -0.48
N LEU A 213 -14.72 7.25 0.58
CA LEU A 213 -14.16 6.16 1.39
C LEU A 213 -15.06 5.94 2.60
N THR A 214 -15.49 4.70 2.83
CA THR A 214 -16.57 4.40 3.80
C THR A 214 -16.15 3.31 4.77
N ALA A 215 -16.37 3.51 6.08
CA ALA A 215 -16.08 2.48 7.08
C ALA A 215 -17.07 1.31 7.05
N PHE A 216 -18.28 1.52 6.54
CA PHE A 216 -19.32 0.51 6.43
C PHE A 216 -19.94 0.54 5.03
N ALA A 217 -19.87 -0.58 4.32
CA ALA A 217 -20.54 -0.76 3.02
C ALA A 217 -22.05 -1.06 3.20
N ARG A 218 -22.73 -0.37 4.12
CA ARG A 218 -24.18 -0.52 4.29
C ARG A 218 -24.88 0.16 3.12
N GLU A 219 -25.97 -0.43 2.64
CA GLU A 219 -26.76 0.11 1.53
C GLU A 219 -27.28 1.54 1.83
N SER A 220 -27.51 1.87 3.11
CA SER A 220 -27.84 3.23 3.56
C SER A 220 -26.74 4.24 3.23
N ASP A 221 -25.48 3.87 3.46
CA ASP A 221 -24.32 4.76 3.31
C ASP A 221 -24.05 4.98 1.81
N ARG A 222 -24.27 3.94 1.00
CA ARG A 222 -24.26 4.04 -0.46
C ARG A 222 -25.33 5.02 -0.98
N GLN A 223 -26.57 4.94 -0.47
CA GLN A 223 -27.63 5.86 -0.88
C GLN A 223 -27.32 7.31 -0.48
N SER A 224 -26.79 7.52 0.73
CA SER A 224 -26.36 8.85 1.18
C SER A 224 -25.21 9.41 0.34
N ALA A 225 -24.24 8.58 -0.06
CA ALA A 225 -23.14 8.99 -0.95
C ALA A 225 -23.64 9.43 -2.33
N ILE A 226 -24.53 8.65 -2.95
CA ILE A 226 -25.13 9.00 -4.23
C ILE A 226 -25.93 10.31 -4.11
N ALA A 227 -26.73 10.45 -3.04
CA ALA A 227 -27.54 11.64 -2.80
C ALA A 227 -26.68 12.91 -2.57
N ALA A 228 -25.51 12.76 -1.94
CA ALA A 228 -24.56 13.86 -1.76
C ALA A 228 -23.79 14.22 -3.05
N GLY A 229 -23.87 13.39 -4.08
CA GLY A 229 -23.27 13.62 -5.39
C GLY A 229 -21.91 12.94 -5.58
N PHE A 230 -21.58 11.91 -4.80
CA PHE A 230 -20.46 11.02 -5.07
C PHE A 230 -20.80 10.05 -6.20
N GLN A 231 -19.84 9.79 -7.11
CA GLN A 231 -20.04 8.90 -8.25
C GLN A 231 -19.68 7.45 -7.91
N ARG A 232 -18.73 7.25 -6.98
CA ARG A 232 -18.29 5.93 -6.51
C ARG A 232 -18.09 5.96 -5.00
N HIS A 233 -18.13 4.78 -4.38
CA HIS A 233 -17.76 4.59 -2.98
C HIS A 233 -16.91 3.33 -2.86
N LEU A 234 -15.94 3.35 -1.95
CA LEU A 234 -15.06 2.23 -1.65
C LEU A 234 -15.09 1.97 -0.16
N ALA A 235 -15.07 0.69 0.22
CA ALA A 235 -15.00 0.31 1.62
C ALA A 235 -13.57 0.50 2.14
N LYS A 236 -13.45 1.00 3.36
CA LYS A 236 -12.22 0.90 4.14
C LYS A 236 -12.11 -0.54 4.68
N PRO A 237 -10.91 -1.16 4.66
CA PRO A 237 -9.64 -0.57 4.26
C PRO A 237 -9.49 -0.54 2.72
N VAL A 238 -8.99 0.59 2.20
CA VAL A 238 -8.91 0.83 0.75
C VAL A 238 -7.95 -0.17 0.08
N VAL A 239 -8.41 -0.76 -1.02
CA VAL A 239 -7.58 -1.56 -1.93
C VAL A 239 -7.12 -0.65 -3.07
N VAL A 240 -5.80 -0.48 -3.23
CA VAL A 240 -5.23 0.49 -4.20
C VAL A 240 -5.68 0.19 -5.61
N ALA A 241 -5.62 -1.08 -6.03
CA ALA A 241 -6.05 -1.49 -7.38
C ALA A 241 -7.53 -1.12 -7.66
N GLU A 242 -8.41 -1.27 -6.67
CA GLU A 242 -9.82 -0.88 -6.80
C GLU A 242 -9.99 0.64 -6.85
N LEU A 243 -9.20 1.38 -6.06
CA LEU A 243 -9.20 2.84 -6.08
C LEU A 243 -8.71 3.38 -7.44
N VAL A 244 -7.60 2.85 -7.95
CA VAL A 244 -7.06 3.22 -9.25
C VAL A 244 -8.07 2.95 -10.36
N ALA A 245 -8.68 1.76 -10.38
CA ALA A 245 -9.73 1.42 -11.34
C ALA A 245 -10.95 2.36 -11.21
N ALA A 246 -11.38 2.66 -9.98
CA ALA A 246 -12.50 3.56 -9.74
C ALA A 246 -12.20 5.01 -10.19
N ILE A 247 -10.95 5.47 -10.06
CA ILE A 247 -10.54 6.77 -10.56
C ILE A 247 -10.51 6.77 -12.10
N ALA A 248 -9.88 5.76 -12.70
CA ALA A 248 -9.78 5.63 -14.15
C ALA A 248 -11.16 5.58 -14.82
N ASP A 249 -12.13 4.88 -14.21
CA ASP A 249 -13.52 4.83 -14.69
C ASP A 249 -14.24 6.19 -14.65
N LEU A 250 -13.85 7.09 -13.75
CA LEU A 250 -14.51 8.39 -13.58
C LEU A 250 -13.90 9.48 -14.46
N ILE A 251 -12.70 9.26 -14.98
CA ILE A 251 -12.00 10.21 -15.82
C ILE A 251 -12.19 9.73 -17.26
N PRO A 252 -12.92 10.48 -18.11
CA PRO A 252 -13.11 10.07 -19.49
C PRO A 252 -11.76 9.88 -20.18
N SER A 253 -11.60 8.72 -20.82
CA SER A 253 -10.42 8.38 -21.62
C SER A 253 -10.16 9.51 -22.63
N ARG A 254 -8.91 9.96 -22.67
CA ARG A 254 -8.48 11.09 -23.50
C ARG A 254 -8.44 10.73 -24.98
#